data_AF-A0A562XFI2-F1
#
_entry.id   AF-A0A562XFI2-F1
#
_cell.length_a   1.000
_cell.length_b   1.000
_cell.length_c   1.000
_cell.angle_alpha   90.00
_cell.angle_beta   90.00
_cell.angle_gamma   90.00
#
_symmetry.space_group_name_H-M   'P 1'
#
loop_
_entity.id
_entity.type
_entity.pdbx_description
1 polymer ?
#
loop_
_entity_poly.entity_id
_entity_poly.type
_entity_poly.pdbx_seq_one_letter_code
_entity_poly.pdbx_strand_id
1 'polypeptide(L)'
;MVLYNRKFELIGMSREDLNLFGFNDMDTFFKSHKDISDFFIQKNIIYNQNLHFIDLIVNHQEFNLQNIELKLDNAEVININIDVDIILLKDNDDYLYQVSIAKDKIKCHLSTSTLPELRLPNIGIADGSKTSNLEHNDKYKLSKEWLIKLSHLVSPSMDKFEKDVLYFLEYAKICYDKLCDAMLLEDETTVREIIRSLFPLCEELKFDEFTRTLKQISIHNQNSNFSLDKYNFFITQLENIMKEGLHEKDI
;
A
#
# COMPACT_ATOMS: atom_id res chain seq x y z
N MET A 1 -2.90 16.79 -5.32
CA MET A 1 -1.82 16.11 -4.57
C MET A 1 -1.50 16.81 -3.24
N VAL A 2 -1.34 16.03 -2.16
CA VAL A 2 -0.90 16.46 -0.82
C VAL A 2 0.36 15.69 -0.43
N LEU A 3 1.29 16.32 0.26
CA LEU A 3 2.58 15.75 0.66
C LEU A 3 2.77 15.78 2.17
N TYR A 4 3.29 14.70 2.70
CA TYR A 4 3.59 14.51 4.12
C TYR A 4 5.01 14.01 4.33
N ASN A 5 5.61 14.40 5.45
CA ASN A 5 6.87 13.83 5.89
C ASN A 5 6.67 12.51 6.65
N ARG A 6 7.78 11.88 7.06
CA ARG A 6 7.80 10.61 7.82
C ARG A 6 7.05 10.64 9.16
N LYS A 7 6.84 11.82 9.73
CA LYS A 7 6.10 12.03 10.99
C LYS A 7 4.61 12.30 10.77
N PHE A 8 4.14 12.13 9.54
CA PHE A 8 2.79 12.47 9.11
C PHE A 8 2.46 13.97 9.26
N GLU A 9 3.48 14.84 9.24
CA GLU A 9 3.25 16.27 9.20
C GLU A 9 3.01 16.69 7.76
N LEU A 10 1.91 17.42 7.52
CA LEU A 10 1.58 18.01 6.23
C LEU A 10 2.67 19.03 5.84
N ILE A 11 3.39 18.78 4.75
CA ILE A 11 4.47 19.65 4.27
C ILE A 11 4.10 20.46 3.03
N GLY A 12 3.07 20.05 2.29
CA GLY A 12 2.64 20.76 1.11
C GLY A 12 1.37 20.22 0.48
N MET A 13 0.70 21.07 -0.28
CA MET A 13 -0.52 20.74 -0.99
C MET A 13 -0.50 21.44 -2.35
N SER A 14 -0.93 20.73 -3.40
CA SER A 14 -1.13 21.31 -4.72
C SER A 14 -2.22 22.37 -4.66
N ARG A 15 -2.10 23.41 -5.52
CA ARG A 15 -3.10 24.49 -5.58
C ARG A 15 -4.52 23.99 -5.85
N GLU A 16 -4.68 22.93 -6.65
CA GLU A 16 -5.98 22.32 -6.94
C GLU A 16 -6.64 21.77 -5.67
N ASP A 17 -5.95 20.91 -4.93
CA ASP A 17 -6.44 20.38 -3.65
C ASP A 17 -6.66 21.49 -2.62
N LEU A 18 -5.76 22.47 -2.55
CA LEU A 18 -5.90 23.58 -1.61
C LEU A 18 -7.17 24.39 -1.86
N ASN A 19 -7.46 24.66 -3.15
CA ASN A 19 -8.71 25.29 -3.58
C ASN A 19 -9.93 24.42 -3.27
N LEU A 20 -9.80 23.08 -3.35
CA LEU A 20 -10.87 22.14 -3.00
C LEU A 20 -11.27 22.29 -1.52
N PHE A 21 -10.31 22.51 -0.62
CA PHE A 21 -10.56 22.79 0.80
C PHE A 21 -11.00 24.24 1.06
N GLY A 22 -11.03 25.10 0.04
CA GLY A 22 -11.46 26.50 0.16
C GLY A 22 -10.34 27.48 0.53
N PHE A 23 -9.08 27.09 0.37
CA PHE A 23 -7.91 27.92 0.71
C PHE A 23 -7.14 28.33 -0.54
N ASN A 24 -6.59 29.55 -0.52
CA ASN A 24 -5.81 30.08 -1.64
C ASN A 24 -4.30 29.83 -1.49
N ASP A 25 -3.83 29.65 -0.25
CA ASP A 25 -2.42 29.48 0.11
C ASP A 25 -2.27 28.66 1.41
N MET A 26 -1.11 28.01 1.56
CA MET A 26 -0.81 27.12 2.68
C MET A 26 -0.76 27.88 4.01
N ASP A 27 -0.34 29.15 4.02
CA ASP A 27 -0.25 29.94 5.25
C ASP A 27 -1.64 30.18 5.84
N THR A 28 -2.64 30.40 4.99
CA THR A 28 -4.03 30.57 5.40
C THR A 28 -4.63 29.25 5.88
N PHE A 29 -4.29 28.14 5.24
CA PHE A 29 -4.67 26.81 5.72
C PHE A 29 -4.12 26.55 7.13
N PHE A 30 -2.81 26.75 7.33
CA PHE A 30 -2.13 26.46 8.59
C PHE A 30 -2.53 27.36 9.77
N LYS A 31 -3.24 28.47 9.52
CA LYS A 31 -3.84 29.28 10.59
C LYS A 31 -5.03 28.60 11.25
N SER A 32 -5.77 27.78 10.51
CA SER A 32 -7.02 27.18 10.95
C SER A 32 -6.92 25.68 11.16
N HIS A 33 -6.13 24.99 10.32
CA HIS A 33 -6.04 23.53 10.26
C HIS A 33 -4.58 23.11 10.27
N LYS A 34 -4.30 21.93 10.82
CA LYS A 34 -2.95 21.34 10.79
C LYS A 34 -2.85 20.20 9.79
N ASP A 35 -3.97 19.58 9.49
CA ASP A 35 -4.03 18.42 8.60
C ASP A 35 -5.34 18.38 7.80
N ILE A 36 -5.36 17.64 6.68
CA ILE A 36 -6.59 17.42 5.91
C ILE A 36 -7.59 16.53 6.65
N SER A 37 -7.14 15.72 7.63
CA SER A 37 -8.03 14.92 8.47
C SER A 37 -8.90 15.75 9.41
N ASP A 38 -8.58 17.04 9.60
CA ASP A 38 -9.44 17.99 10.34
C ASP A 38 -10.83 18.14 9.66
N PHE A 39 -10.91 17.86 8.35
CA PHE A 39 -12.16 17.88 7.57
C PHE A 39 -12.91 16.53 7.59
N PHE A 40 -12.32 15.45 8.11
CA PHE A 40 -12.90 14.12 8.02
C PHE A 40 -14.09 14.00 8.97
N ILE A 41 -15.21 13.47 8.47
CA ILE A 41 -16.35 13.14 9.33
C ILE A 41 -16.00 11.90 10.18
N GLN A 42 -16.28 11.95 11.49
CA GLN A 42 -15.90 10.91 12.47
C GLN A 42 -16.41 9.49 12.16
N LYS A 43 -17.38 9.34 11.25
CA LYS A 43 -17.93 8.04 10.85
C LYS A 43 -17.07 7.32 9.79
N ASN A 44 -16.05 7.97 9.24
CA ASN A 44 -15.18 7.36 8.23
C ASN A 44 -14.32 6.25 8.85
N ILE A 45 -14.17 5.12 8.15
CA ILE A 45 -13.41 3.94 8.65
C ILE A 45 -11.92 4.23 8.90
N ILE A 46 -11.38 5.22 8.19
CA ILE A 46 -10.00 5.68 8.33
C ILE A 46 -9.83 6.79 9.37
N TYR A 47 -10.92 7.28 9.96
CA TYR A 47 -10.86 8.26 11.04
C TYR A 47 -10.57 7.53 12.36
N ASN A 48 -9.45 7.87 12.98
CA ASN A 48 -9.06 7.35 14.29
C ASN A 48 -8.46 8.49 15.11
N GLN A 49 -8.88 8.61 16.37
CA GLN A 49 -8.39 9.67 17.26
C GLN A 49 -6.94 9.45 17.72
N ASN A 50 -6.44 8.21 17.63
CA ASN A 50 -5.14 7.80 18.16
C ASN A 50 -4.10 7.51 17.07
N LEU A 51 -4.54 7.29 15.82
CA LEU A 51 -3.67 6.90 14.71
C LEU A 51 -3.94 7.81 13.51
N HIS A 52 -2.86 8.24 12.86
CA HIS A 52 -2.96 9.04 11.65
C HIS A 52 -3.53 8.18 10.50
N PHE A 53 -4.37 8.77 9.64
CA PHE A 53 -5.02 8.03 8.56
C PHE A 53 -4.01 7.41 7.57
N ILE A 54 -2.89 8.09 7.31
CA ILE A 54 -1.78 7.56 6.50
C ILE A 54 -1.21 6.29 7.11
N ASP A 55 -0.98 6.26 8.43
CA ASP A 55 -0.47 5.07 9.11
C ASP A 55 -1.46 3.90 9.01
N LEU A 56 -2.75 4.18 9.18
CA LEU A 56 -3.81 3.18 8.97
C LEU A 56 -3.78 2.62 7.55
N ILE A 57 -3.75 3.47 6.52
CA ILE A 57 -3.79 3.03 5.12
C ILE A 57 -2.52 2.28 4.72
N VAL A 58 -1.34 2.73 5.19
CA VAL A 58 -0.06 2.07 4.89
C VAL A 58 -0.01 0.66 5.50
N ASN A 59 -0.58 0.48 6.69
CA ASN A 59 -0.62 -0.81 7.37
C ASN A 59 -1.79 -1.71 6.92
N HIS A 60 -2.88 -1.11 6.43
CA HIS A 60 -4.11 -1.78 6.01
C HIS A 60 -4.55 -1.27 4.63
N GLN A 61 -3.96 -1.83 3.58
CA GLN A 61 -4.18 -1.35 2.20
C GLN A 61 -5.63 -1.48 1.72
N GLU A 62 -6.45 -2.32 2.34
CA GLU A 62 -7.90 -2.39 2.10
C GLU A 62 -8.60 -1.05 2.35
N PHE A 63 -7.99 -0.14 3.11
CA PHE A 63 -8.48 1.21 3.36
C PHE A 63 -7.97 2.25 2.35
N ASN A 64 -7.09 1.87 1.42
CA ASN A 64 -6.66 2.75 0.34
C ASN A 64 -7.76 2.88 -0.73
N LEU A 65 -7.82 4.02 -1.44
CA LEU A 65 -8.84 4.32 -2.45
C LEU A 65 -10.29 4.34 -1.93
N GLN A 66 -10.47 4.57 -0.63
CA GLN A 66 -11.79 4.65 -0.02
C GLN A 66 -12.45 6.01 -0.29
N ASN A 67 -13.78 5.98 -0.43
CA ASN A 67 -14.59 7.19 -0.49
C ASN A 67 -14.75 7.77 0.92
N ILE A 68 -14.45 9.04 1.09
CA ILE A 68 -14.40 9.75 2.36
C ILE A 68 -15.26 11.00 2.25
N GLU A 69 -16.17 11.14 3.22
CA GLU A 69 -16.93 12.37 3.40
C GLU A 69 -16.09 13.41 4.15
N LEU A 70 -15.95 14.58 3.54
CA LEU A 70 -15.34 15.77 4.14
C LEU A 70 -16.39 16.82 4.44
N LYS A 71 -16.29 17.45 5.61
CA LYS A 71 -17.06 18.65 5.94
C LYS A 71 -16.16 19.87 5.89
N LEU A 72 -16.37 20.71 4.87
CA LEU A 72 -15.61 21.94 4.65
C LEU A 72 -16.03 23.07 5.62
N ASP A 73 -15.20 24.11 5.74
CA ASP A 73 -15.46 25.27 6.62
C ASP A 73 -16.70 26.07 6.23
N ASN A 74 -17.06 26.05 4.94
CA ASN A 74 -18.31 26.61 4.42
C ASN A 74 -19.56 25.75 4.77
N ALA A 75 -19.39 24.70 5.58
CA ALA A 75 -20.37 23.67 5.94
C ALA A 75 -20.86 22.78 4.79
N GLU A 76 -20.23 22.86 3.60
CA GLU A 76 -20.48 21.93 2.50
C GLU A 76 -19.89 20.56 2.83
N VAL A 77 -20.61 19.51 2.44
CA VAL A 77 -20.12 18.12 2.54
C VAL A 77 -19.79 17.63 1.13
N ILE A 78 -18.55 17.16 0.95
CA ILE A 78 -18.06 16.62 -0.32
C ILE A 78 -17.56 15.19 -0.14
N ASN A 79 -17.64 14.41 -1.22
CA ASN A 79 -17.08 13.07 -1.30
C ASN A 79 -15.80 13.10 -2.11
N ILE A 80 -14.75 12.51 -1.55
CA ILE A 80 -13.45 12.37 -2.21
C ILE A 80 -12.96 10.93 -2.11
N ASN A 81 -12.13 10.51 -3.05
CA ASN A 81 -11.33 9.31 -2.91
C ASN A 81 -9.89 9.71 -2.56
N ILE A 82 -9.32 9.02 -1.58
CA ILE A 82 -7.93 9.20 -1.17
C ILE A 82 -7.10 8.00 -1.61
N ASP A 83 -5.98 8.27 -2.27
CA ASP A 83 -4.94 7.29 -2.59
C ASP A 83 -3.62 7.69 -1.91
N VAL A 84 -3.09 6.84 -1.05
CA VAL A 84 -1.81 7.07 -0.36
C VAL A 84 -0.71 6.24 -1.02
N ASP A 85 0.32 6.91 -1.51
CA ASP A 85 1.55 6.30 -2.03
C ASP A 85 2.77 6.79 -1.24
N ILE A 86 3.84 6.00 -1.29
CA ILE A 86 5.13 6.27 -0.65
C ILE A 86 6.13 6.62 -1.75
N ILE A 87 6.74 7.80 -1.64
CA ILE A 87 7.80 8.28 -2.54
C ILE A 87 9.16 8.12 -1.83
N LEU A 88 10.06 7.33 -2.42
CA LEU A 88 11.44 7.21 -1.97
C LEU A 88 12.29 8.34 -2.60
N LEU A 89 13.01 9.10 -1.78
CA LEU A 89 13.90 10.17 -2.23
C LEU A 89 15.29 9.58 -2.56
N LYS A 90 15.83 9.95 -3.72
CA LYS A 90 17.03 9.31 -4.31
C LYS A 90 18.31 9.44 -3.48
N ASP A 91 18.42 10.49 -2.65
CA ASP A 91 19.74 10.92 -2.15
C ASP A 91 19.96 10.72 -0.64
N ASN A 92 18.96 10.30 0.16
CA ASN A 92 19.08 10.34 1.63
C ASN A 92 18.32 9.24 2.41
N ASP A 93 17.90 8.13 1.78
CA ASP A 93 17.07 7.10 2.46
C ASP A 93 15.83 7.70 3.15
N ASP A 94 15.34 8.80 2.58
CA ASP A 94 14.23 9.56 3.10
C ASP A 94 13.01 9.30 2.22
N TYR A 95 11.82 9.37 2.80
CA TYR A 95 10.59 9.12 2.08
C TYR A 95 9.51 10.09 2.50
N LEU A 96 8.61 10.35 1.56
CA LEU A 96 7.45 11.18 1.75
C LEU A 96 6.21 10.34 1.47
N TYR A 97 5.11 10.66 2.14
CA TYR A 97 3.82 10.15 1.72
C TYR A 97 3.18 11.16 0.77
N GLN A 98 2.72 10.64 -0.37
CA GLN A 98 1.92 11.37 -1.32
C GLN A 98 0.48 10.91 -1.16
N VAL A 99 -0.41 11.87 -0.94
CA VAL A 99 -1.85 11.62 -0.87
C VAL A 99 -2.49 12.26 -2.10
N SER A 100 -3.04 11.43 -2.98
CA SER A 100 -3.80 11.89 -4.14
C SER A 100 -5.27 11.97 -3.76
N ILE A 101 -5.90 13.11 -4.10
CA ILE A 101 -7.31 13.36 -3.84
C ILE A 101 -8.03 13.44 -5.17
N ALA A 102 -9.05 12.60 -5.35
CA ALA A 102 -9.94 12.65 -6.51
C ALA A 102 -11.36 12.99 -6.07
N LYS A 103 -11.93 14.08 -6.61
CA LYS A 103 -13.33 14.43 -6.34
C LYS A 103 -14.25 13.51 -7.13
N ASP A 104 -15.15 12.83 -6.43
CA ASP A 104 -16.16 12.04 -7.11
C ASP A 104 -17.17 12.99 -7.79
N LYS A 105 -17.34 12.89 -9.11
CA LYS A 105 -18.23 13.78 -9.89
C LYS A 105 -19.71 13.42 -9.76
N ILE A 106 -20.10 12.60 -8.80
CA ILE A 106 -21.45 12.04 -8.72
C ILE A 106 -22.17 12.54 -7.46
N LYS A 107 -23.09 13.49 -7.64
CA LYS A 107 -24.21 13.69 -6.71
C LYS A 107 -25.07 12.42 -6.76
N CYS A 108 -24.90 11.50 -5.81
CA CYS A 108 -25.86 10.43 -5.60
C CYS A 108 -26.68 10.73 -4.35
N HIS A 109 -27.97 10.99 -4.58
CA HIS A 109 -29.01 10.97 -3.56
C HIS A 109 -28.94 9.65 -2.78
N LEU A 110 -28.99 9.76 -1.44
CA LEU A 110 -29.10 8.63 -0.53
C LEU A 110 -30.20 7.66 -0.99
N SER A 111 -29.82 6.40 -1.18
CA SER A 111 -30.71 5.27 -0.94
C SER A 111 -30.13 4.53 0.25
N THR A 112 -30.74 4.68 1.42
CA THR A 112 -30.42 3.91 2.62
C THR A 112 -30.68 2.42 2.35
N SER A 113 -29.64 1.65 2.06
CA SER A 113 -29.65 0.21 2.29
C SER A 113 -28.90 -0.07 3.59
N THR A 114 -29.61 -0.62 4.56
CA THR A 114 -29.16 -1.10 5.86
C THR A 114 -27.78 -1.78 5.81
N LEU A 115 -26.80 -1.18 6.47
CA LEU A 115 -25.54 -1.80 6.86
C LEU A 115 -25.81 -3.01 7.77
N PRO A 116 -25.11 -4.15 7.60
CA PRO A 116 -25.20 -5.27 8.53
C PRO A 116 -24.61 -4.86 9.90
N GLU A 117 -25.33 -5.17 10.98
CA GLU A 117 -24.89 -4.94 12.37
C GLU A 117 -23.52 -5.60 12.64
N LEU A 118 -22.53 -4.77 13.00
CA LEU A 118 -21.27 -5.22 13.60
C LEU A 118 -21.57 -5.79 14.99
N ARG A 119 -21.66 -7.12 15.10
CA ARG A 119 -21.62 -7.81 16.41
C ARG A 119 -20.16 -8.10 16.78
N LEU A 120 -19.65 -7.35 17.74
CA LEU A 120 -18.38 -7.65 18.41
C LEU A 120 -18.50 -8.99 19.15
N PRO A 121 -17.56 -9.95 18.99
CA PRO A 121 -17.58 -11.17 19.76
C PRO A 121 -17.14 -10.91 21.21
N ASN A 122 -17.86 -11.52 22.15
CA ASN A 122 -17.52 -11.54 23.57
C ASN A 122 -16.14 -12.18 23.80
N ILE A 123 -15.28 -11.49 24.53
CA ILE A 123 -14.00 -12.00 25.03
C ILE A 123 -14.28 -12.99 26.16
N GLY A 124 -14.03 -14.27 25.88
CA GLY A 124 -14.01 -15.37 26.85
C GLY A 124 -12.64 -16.03 26.84
N ILE A 125 -12.06 -16.17 28.03
CA ILE A 125 -10.69 -16.63 28.28
C ILE A 125 -10.49 -18.12 27.92
N ALA A 126 -9.38 -18.38 27.21
CA ALA A 126 -8.56 -19.59 27.03
C ALA A 126 -9.18 -20.98 27.28
N ASP A 127 -9.14 -21.84 26.25
CA ASP A 127 -8.24 -23.01 26.22
C ASP A 127 -8.26 -23.73 24.84
N GLY A 128 -7.12 -24.31 24.46
CA GLY A 128 -7.08 -25.40 23.48
C GLY A 128 -6.73 -25.07 22.02
N SER A 129 -5.43 -25.05 21.74
CA SER A 129 -4.78 -25.48 20.48
C SER A 129 -5.64 -25.53 19.20
N LYS A 130 -5.60 -24.47 18.38
CA LYS A 130 -5.76 -24.58 16.92
C LYS A 130 -4.82 -23.59 16.24
N THR A 131 -3.96 -24.15 15.41
CA THR A 131 -3.12 -23.46 14.42
C THR A 131 -3.93 -22.39 13.71
N SER A 132 -3.39 -21.16 13.71
CA SER A 132 -3.90 -20.00 13.00
C SER A 132 -3.85 -20.26 11.48
N ASN A 133 -4.95 -20.76 10.92
CA ASN A 133 -5.19 -20.61 9.49
C ASN A 133 -5.52 -19.14 9.27
N LEU A 134 -4.52 -18.35 8.85
CA LEU A 134 -4.76 -17.02 8.30
C LEU A 134 -5.76 -17.17 7.16
N GLU A 135 -6.90 -16.48 7.26
CA GLU A 135 -7.78 -16.23 6.13
C GLU A 135 -7.00 -15.37 5.11
N HIS A 136 -6.26 -16.04 4.22
CA HIS A 136 -5.62 -15.38 3.08
C HIS A 136 -6.72 -14.96 2.11
N ASN A 137 -6.85 -13.64 2.00
CA ASN A 137 -7.81 -12.96 1.14
C ASN A 137 -7.56 -13.36 -0.33
N ASP A 138 -8.47 -14.11 -0.94
CA ASP A 138 -8.40 -14.63 -2.33
C ASP A 138 -8.19 -13.54 -3.42
N LYS A 139 -8.24 -12.27 -3.04
CA LYS A 139 -8.08 -11.10 -3.90
C LYS A 139 -6.64 -10.88 -4.42
N TYR A 140 -5.63 -11.54 -3.83
CA TYR A 140 -4.21 -11.30 -4.13
C TYR A 140 -3.47 -12.49 -4.76
N LYS A 141 -4.20 -13.45 -5.32
CA LYS A 141 -3.60 -14.61 -5.99
C LYS A 141 -2.99 -14.20 -7.33
N LEU A 142 -1.69 -14.41 -7.53
CA LEU A 142 -1.05 -14.22 -8.83
C LEU A 142 -1.56 -15.31 -9.78
N SER A 143 -1.83 -14.94 -11.03
CA SER A 143 -2.28 -15.88 -12.05
C SER A 143 -1.24 -16.00 -13.16
N LYS A 144 -1.20 -17.17 -13.83
CA LYS A 144 -0.34 -17.39 -15.00
C LYS A 144 -0.66 -16.40 -16.12
N GLU A 145 -1.95 -16.11 -16.34
CA GLU A 145 -2.40 -15.15 -17.35
C GLU A 145 -1.92 -13.73 -17.06
N TRP A 146 -1.86 -13.33 -15.79
CA TRP A 146 -1.30 -12.03 -15.40
C TRP A 146 0.18 -11.94 -15.79
N LEU A 147 0.96 -12.98 -15.52
CA LEU A 147 2.40 -12.99 -15.81
C LEU A 147 2.67 -13.04 -17.33
N ILE A 148 1.86 -13.78 -18.10
CA ILE A 148 1.92 -13.79 -19.57
C ILE A 148 1.60 -12.40 -20.13
N LYS A 149 0.55 -11.72 -19.63
CA LYS A 149 0.22 -10.36 -20.06
C LYS A 149 1.34 -9.37 -19.77
N LEU A 150 2.00 -9.49 -18.61
CA LEU A 150 3.16 -8.66 -18.28
C LEU A 150 4.31 -8.89 -19.24
N SER A 151 4.59 -10.14 -19.65
CA SER A 151 5.66 -10.44 -20.61
C SER A 151 5.56 -9.62 -21.90
N HIS A 152 4.33 -9.42 -22.41
CA HIS A 152 4.06 -8.65 -23.62
C HIS A 152 4.28 -7.14 -23.45
N LEU A 153 4.29 -6.64 -22.21
CA LEU A 153 4.49 -5.23 -21.89
C LEU A 153 5.96 -4.89 -21.67
N VAL A 154 6.72 -5.79 -21.06
CA VAL A 154 8.06 -5.47 -20.52
C VAL A 154 9.21 -6.07 -21.30
N SER A 155 8.97 -7.13 -22.09
CA SER A 155 10.05 -7.87 -22.75
C SER A 155 9.81 -8.05 -24.25
N PRO A 156 10.88 -8.01 -25.07
CA PRO A 156 10.78 -8.31 -26.50
C PRO A 156 10.52 -9.81 -26.80
N SER A 157 10.77 -10.72 -25.85
CA SER A 157 10.48 -12.16 -26.02
C SER A 157 10.13 -12.84 -24.70
N MET A 158 9.34 -13.92 -24.80
CA MET A 158 8.96 -14.74 -23.65
C MET A 158 10.20 -15.41 -23.02
N ASP A 159 11.11 -15.96 -23.83
CA ASP A 159 12.33 -16.61 -23.31
C ASP A 159 13.23 -15.66 -22.50
N LYS A 160 13.33 -14.39 -22.92
CA LYS A 160 14.08 -13.38 -22.17
C LYS A 160 13.35 -13.05 -20.87
N PHE A 161 12.04 -12.83 -20.96
CA PHE A 161 11.21 -12.53 -19.79
C PHE A 161 11.29 -13.64 -18.73
N GLU A 162 11.16 -14.91 -19.14
CA GLU A 162 11.28 -16.05 -18.23
C GLU A 162 12.63 -16.08 -17.51
N LYS A 163 13.74 -15.79 -18.22
CA LYS A 163 15.07 -15.70 -17.61
C LYS A 163 15.16 -14.56 -16.61
N ASP A 164 14.63 -13.39 -16.94
CA ASP A 164 14.65 -12.21 -16.06
C ASP A 164 13.80 -12.47 -14.79
N VAL A 165 12.66 -13.14 -14.93
CA VAL A 165 11.80 -13.55 -13.80
C VAL A 165 12.48 -14.62 -12.93
N LEU A 166 13.14 -15.61 -13.54
CA LEU A 166 13.89 -16.64 -12.80
C LEU A 166 15.07 -16.04 -12.03
N TYR A 167 15.81 -15.11 -12.65
CA TYR A 167 16.89 -14.37 -12.00
C TYR A 167 16.36 -13.57 -10.81
N PHE A 168 15.25 -12.84 -11.00
CA PHE A 168 14.58 -12.13 -9.91
C PHE A 168 14.19 -13.08 -8.78
N LEU A 169 13.56 -14.23 -9.08
CA LEU A 169 13.14 -15.21 -8.07
C LEU A 169 14.32 -15.73 -7.24
N GLU A 170 15.42 -16.12 -7.89
CA GLU A 170 16.62 -16.62 -7.22
C GLU A 170 17.20 -15.54 -6.31
N TYR A 171 17.35 -14.32 -6.83
CA TYR A 171 17.92 -13.21 -6.06
C TYR A 171 17.02 -12.77 -4.91
N ALA A 172 15.70 -12.72 -5.12
CA ALA A 172 14.73 -12.33 -4.11
C ALA A 172 14.66 -13.33 -2.95
N LYS A 173 14.86 -14.62 -3.21
CA LYS A 173 14.98 -15.65 -2.15
C LYS A 173 16.23 -15.45 -1.29
N ILE A 174 17.39 -15.23 -1.92
CA ILE A 174 18.64 -14.94 -1.20
C ILE A 174 18.47 -13.68 -0.32
N CYS A 175 17.79 -12.68 -0.87
CA CYS A 175 17.49 -11.45 -0.14
C CYS A 175 16.53 -11.69 1.02
N TYR A 176 15.53 -12.57 0.89
CA TYR A 176 14.58 -12.88 1.95
C TYR A 176 15.25 -13.35 3.23
N ASP A 177 16.17 -14.32 3.12
CA ASP A 177 16.87 -14.88 4.28
C ASP A 177 17.67 -13.79 5.00
N LYS A 178 18.40 -12.98 4.23
CA LYS A 178 19.17 -11.85 4.78
C LYS A 178 18.29 -10.77 5.38
N LEU A 179 17.11 -10.56 4.81
CA LEU A 179 16.16 -9.55 5.28
C LEU A 179 15.51 -10.01 6.59
N CYS A 180 15.22 -11.31 6.74
CA CYS A 180 14.80 -11.88 8.03
C CYS A 180 15.85 -11.66 9.11
N ASP A 181 17.12 -11.97 8.84
CA ASP A 181 18.22 -11.77 9.78
C ASP A 181 18.41 -10.29 10.13
N ALA A 182 18.42 -9.41 9.13
CA ALA A 182 18.59 -7.98 9.32
C ALA A 182 17.44 -7.37 10.13
N MET A 183 16.20 -7.81 9.91
CA MET A 183 15.04 -7.35 10.68
C MET A 183 15.05 -7.88 12.12
N LEU A 184 15.54 -9.10 12.37
CA LEU A 184 15.74 -9.62 13.72
C LEU A 184 16.84 -8.87 14.50
N LEU A 185 17.88 -8.43 13.80
CA LEU A 185 19.02 -7.70 14.36
C LEU A 185 18.82 -6.18 14.39
N GLU A 186 17.67 -5.69 13.92
CA GLU A 186 17.38 -4.26 13.73
C GLU A 186 18.45 -3.54 12.88
N ASP A 187 19.07 -4.27 11.94
CA ASP A 187 20.07 -3.75 11.01
C ASP A 187 19.39 -3.07 9.81
N GLU A 188 18.98 -1.82 10.03
CA GLU A 188 18.34 -1.01 9.00
C GLU A 188 19.25 -0.80 7.77
N THR A 189 20.57 -0.83 7.93
CA THR A 189 21.50 -0.60 6.81
C THR A 189 21.42 -1.75 5.83
N THR A 190 21.48 -2.99 6.33
CA THR A 190 21.34 -4.19 5.50
C THR A 190 19.95 -4.27 4.87
N VAL A 191 18.88 -3.93 5.60
CA VAL A 191 17.51 -3.86 5.04
C VAL A 191 17.47 -2.89 3.85
N ARG A 192 18.04 -1.69 4.00
CA ARG A 192 18.06 -0.68 2.93
C ARG A 192 18.87 -1.13 1.72
N GLU A 193 20.04 -1.74 1.92
CA GLU A 193 20.86 -2.23 0.81
C GLU A 193 20.14 -3.32 0.00
N ILE A 194 19.44 -4.23 0.68
CA ILE A 194 18.63 -5.27 0.04
C ILE A 194 17.47 -4.67 -0.75
N ILE A 195 16.74 -3.72 -0.16
CA ILE A 195 15.62 -3.07 -0.85
C ILE A 195 16.13 -2.32 -2.09
N ARG A 196 17.23 -1.57 -1.96
CA ARG A 196 17.84 -0.82 -3.05
C ARG A 196 18.33 -1.72 -4.19
N SER A 197 18.76 -2.95 -3.89
CA SER A 197 19.19 -3.89 -4.93
C SER A 197 18.02 -4.59 -5.63
N LEU A 198 16.91 -4.83 -4.94
CA LEU A 198 15.71 -5.47 -5.52
C LEU A 198 14.85 -4.49 -6.32
N PHE A 199 14.78 -3.22 -5.91
CA PHE A 199 13.88 -2.23 -6.51
C PHE A 199 13.99 -2.11 -8.04
N PRO A 200 15.20 -2.00 -8.63
CA PRO A 200 15.35 -1.86 -10.09
C PRO A 200 14.82 -3.08 -10.85
N LEU A 201 15.00 -4.28 -10.30
CA LEU A 201 14.51 -5.53 -10.91
C LEU A 201 12.98 -5.56 -10.93
N CYS A 202 12.35 -5.07 -9.85
CA CYS A 202 10.90 -4.99 -9.74
C CYS A 202 10.30 -3.97 -10.70
N GLU A 203 10.96 -2.81 -10.86
CA GLU A 203 10.53 -1.76 -11.78
C GLU A 203 10.66 -2.18 -13.25
N GLU A 204 11.72 -2.92 -13.60
CA GLU A 204 11.94 -3.46 -14.94
C GLU A 204 10.88 -4.51 -15.30
N LEU A 205 10.55 -5.40 -14.36
CA LEU A 205 9.54 -6.45 -14.53
C LEU A 205 8.09 -5.99 -14.30
N LYS A 206 7.88 -4.73 -13.88
CA LYS A 206 6.57 -4.16 -13.50
C LYS A 206 5.85 -4.98 -12.42
N PHE A 207 6.61 -5.45 -11.44
CA PHE A 207 6.08 -6.10 -10.25
C PHE A 207 5.65 -5.06 -9.23
N ASP A 208 4.61 -4.28 -9.55
CA ASP A 208 4.17 -3.14 -8.76
C ASP A 208 3.76 -3.53 -7.33
N GLU A 209 3.06 -4.66 -7.18
CA GLU A 209 2.67 -5.18 -5.85
C GLU A 209 3.88 -5.54 -4.98
N PHE A 210 4.89 -6.15 -5.59
CA PHE A 210 6.13 -6.49 -4.88
C PHE A 210 6.93 -5.23 -4.55
N THR A 211 6.97 -4.26 -5.46
CA THR A 211 7.58 -2.94 -5.25
C THR A 211 6.96 -2.23 -4.04
N ARG A 212 5.62 -2.27 -3.91
CA ARG A 212 4.93 -1.73 -2.72
C ARG A 212 5.30 -2.48 -1.44
N THR A 213 5.40 -3.81 -1.51
CA THR A 213 5.83 -4.64 -0.37
C THR A 213 7.24 -4.25 0.09
N LEU A 214 8.18 -4.04 -0.84
CA LEU A 214 9.52 -3.55 -0.53
C LEU A 214 9.50 -2.17 0.13
N LYS A 215 8.67 -1.24 -0.36
CA LYS A 215 8.50 0.09 0.28
C LYS A 215 7.99 -0.04 1.71
N GLN A 216 7.02 -0.93 1.98
CA GLN A 216 6.49 -1.16 3.33
C GLN A 216 7.55 -1.68 4.29
N ILE A 217 8.39 -2.62 3.84
CA ILE A 217 9.52 -3.14 4.63
C ILE A 217 10.51 -2.02 4.99
N SER A 218 10.81 -1.12 4.05
CA SER A 218 11.76 -0.02 4.24
C SER A 218 11.38 0.97 5.34
N ILE A 219 10.10 1.03 5.71
CA ILE A 219 9.54 2.04 6.61
C ILE A 219 9.62 1.61 8.09
N HIS A 220 10.01 0.35 8.36
CA HIS A 220 10.17 -0.19 9.73
C HIS A 220 8.99 0.14 10.65
N ASN A 221 7.79 -0.31 10.26
CA ASN A 221 6.61 -0.23 11.14
C ASN A 221 6.51 -1.48 12.02
N GLN A 222 5.78 -1.38 13.14
CA GLN A 222 5.57 -2.47 14.12
C GLN A 222 4.95 -3.77 13.53
N ASN A 223 4.57 -3.77 12.25
CA ASN A 223 4.04 -4.90 11.46
C ASN A 223 5.07 -5.47 10.47
N SER A 224 6.34 -5.45 10.83
CA SER A 224 7.48 -5.95 10.05
C SER A 224 7.26 -7.40 9.53
N ASN A 225 6.72 -8.28 10.38
CA ASN A 225 6.41 -9.67 10.04
C ASN A 225 5.34 -9.80 8.94
N PHE A 226 4.31 -8.95 8.93
CA PHE A 226 3.26 -9.02 7.91
C PHE A 226 3.78 -8.66 6.51
N SER A 227 4.73 -7.72 6.44
CA SER A 227 5.34 -7.34 5.16
C SER A 227 6.30 -8.41 4.65
N LEU A 228 7.02 -9.08 5.56
CA LEU A 228 7.81 -10.28 5.26
C LEU A 228 6.95 -11.44 4.74
N ASP A 229 5.80 -11.68 5.37
CA ASP A 229 4.87 -12.72 4.93
C ASP A 229 4.37 -12.45 3.50
N LYS A 230 4.03 -11.19 3.18
CA LYS A 230 3.64 -10.77 1.82
C LYS A 230 4.77 -10.98 0.81
N TYR A 231 6.00 -10.64 1.19
CA TYR A 231 7.18 -10.85 0.36
C TYR A 231 7.34 -12.33 0.01
N ASN A 232 7.32 -13.21 1.03
CA ASN A 232 7.47 -14.64 0.85
C ASN A 232 6.30 -15.25 0.04
N PHE A 233 5.09 -14.78 0.30
CA PHE A 233 3.89 -15.21 -0.42
C PHE A 233 3.97 -14.89 -1.92
N PHE A 234 4.39 -13.67 -2.28
CA PHE A 234 4.56 -13.28 -3.68
C PHE A 234 5.59 -14.16 -4.39
N ILE A 235 6.77 -14.37 -3.78
CA ILE A 235 7.82 -15.23 -4.34
C ILE A 235 7.32 -16.66 -4.53
N THR A 236 6.64 -17.21 -3.53
CA THR A 236 6.12 -18.58 -3.58
C THR A 236 5.10 -18.75 -4.70
N GLN A 237 4.19 -17.79 -4.85
CA GLN A 237 3.21 -17.83 -5.95
C GLN A 237 3.88 -17.72 -7.31
N LEU A 238 4.81 -16.77 -7.46
CA LEU A 238 5.53 -16.55 -8.71
C LEU A 238 6.37 -17.79 -9.09
N GLU A 239 7.04 -18.42 -8.13
CA GLU A 239 7.76 -19.67 -8.35
C GLU A 239 6.84 -20.80 -8.81
N ASN A 240 5.66 -20.94 -8.21
CA ASN A 240 4.71 -21.98 -8.61
C ASN A 240 4.25 -21.78 -10.05
N ILE A 241 3.94 -20.54 -10.45
CA ILE A 241 3.60 -20.21 -11.83
C ILE A 241 4.76 -20.55 -12.79
N MET A 242 6.00 -20.21 -12.41
CA MET A 242 7.17 -20.50 -13.23
C MET A 242 7.46 -22.00 -13.35
N LYS A 243 7.17 -22.81 -12.32
CA LYS A 243 7.26 -24.27 -12.38
C LYS A 243 6.24 -24.91 -13.31
N GLU A 244 5.05 -24.31 -13.43
CA GLU A 244 4.02 -24.72 -14.40
C GLU A 244 4.40 -24.37 -15.85
N GLY A 245 5.37 -23.47 -16.04
CA GLY A 245 5.84 -22.94 -17.32
C GLY A 245 4.87 -21.91 -17.91
N LEU A 246 5.37 -20.96 -18.71
CA LEU A 246 4.52 -19.90 -19.29
C LEU A 246 4.00 -20.22 -20.69
N HIS A 247 4.46 -21.30 -21.32
CA HIS A 247 3.93 -21.75 -22.60
C HIS A 247 2.49 -22.27 -22.45
N GLU A 248 1.63 -21.89 -23.40
CA GLU A 248 0.34 -22.55 -23.59
C GLU A 248 0.61 -24.00 -24.00
N LYS A 249 -0.08 -24.96 -23.37
CA LYS A 249 -0.12 -26.30 -23.93
C LYS A 249 -0.94 -26.18 -25.21
N ASP A 250 -0.27 -26.29 -26.36
CA ASP A 250 -0.95 -26.55 -27.63
C ASP A 250 -1.82 -27.81 -27.43
N ILE A 251 -3.14 -27.62 -27.44
CA ILE A 251 -4.13 -28.71 -27.55
C ILE A 251 -4.53 -28.80 -29.02
#